data_AF-A0A7V7WM39-F1
#
_entry.id   AF-A0A7V7WM39-F1
#
_cell.length_a   1.000
_cell.length_b   1.000
_cell.length_c   1.000
_cell.angle_alpha   90.00
_cell.angle_beta   90.00
_cell.angle_gamma   90.00
#
_symmetry.space_group_name_H-M   'P 1'
#
loop_
_entity.id
_entity.type
_entity.pdbx_description
1 polymer ?
#
loop_
_entity_poly.entity_id
_entity_poly.type
_entity_poly.pdbx_seq_one_letter_code
_entity_poly.pdbx_strand_id
1 'polypeptide(L)'
;MIDRLWLLVSAHIDGFLLTVALCLAGLGLGVLYSASDQNLARFAAQGVNLAVALAVMWIVANLSPQTLKRVAVPLYILGVLLLIGVALFGDVVNGARRWLHVGVTRIQPSELMKIALPLMLAWYFEKHEASLRLRDFAVAALLIGVPMLLIVRQPDLGTALLLAASGAYVLFLAGLSWKVITTLGLATAASLPLLWPLLHDYQRERILTLLDPMRDPLGAGYH
;
A
#
# COMPACT_ATOMS: atom_id res chain seq x y z
N MET A 1 12.70 38.14 -3.73
CA MET A 1 12.86 37.19 -2.59
C MET A 1 11.81 36.09 -2.62
N ILE A 2 10.54 36.44 -2.90
CA ILE A 2 9.42 35.51 -3.08
C ILE A 2 9.66 34.54 -4.26
N ASP A 3 10.16 35.00 -5.40
CA ASP A 3 10.40 34.13 -6.56
C ASP A 3 11.50 33.09 -6.32
N ARG A 4 12.50 33.42 -5.50
CA ARG A 4 13.58 32.48 -5.10
C ARG A 4 13.05 31.40 -4.15
N LEU A 5 12.18 31.79 -3.21
CA LEU A 5 11.48 30.86 -2.34
C LEU A 5 10.53 29.96 -3.14
N TRP A 6 9.82 30.52 -4.12
CA TRP A 6 8.92 29.78 -5.00
C TRP A 6 9.69 28.75 -5.86
N LEU A 7 10.84 29.14 -6.42
CA LEU A 7 11.69 28.22 -7.17
C LEU A 7 12.29 27.12 -6.30
N LEU A 8 12.72 27.41 -5.07
CA LEU A 8 13.22 26.39 -4.14
C LEU A 8 12.13 25.41 -3.70
N VAL A 9 10.89 25.88 -3.56
CA VAL A 9 9.74 25.06 -3.13
C VAL A 9 9.17 24.22 -4.28
N SER A 10 9.23 24.70 -5.53
CA SER A 10 8.60 24.08 -6.70
C SER A 10 9.55 23.36 -7.65
N ALA A 11 10.87 23.53 -7.54
CA ALA A 11 11.83 22.97 -8.51
C ALA A 11 11.74 21.45 -8.68
N HIS A 12 11.35 20.72 -7.63
CA HIS A 12 11.25 19.25 -7.65
C HIS A 12 9.82 18.73 -7.76
N ILE A 13 8.84 19.59 -8.04
CA ILE A 13 7.43 19.22 -8.10
C ILE A 13 6.87 19.51 -9.49
N ASP A 14 6.27 18.49 -10.10
CA ASP A 14 5.50 18.63 -11.32
C ASP A 14 4.19 19.40 -11.03
N GLY A 15 4.10 20.63 -11.54
CA GLY A 15 2.95 21.50 -11.30
C GLY A 15 1.64 20.99 -11.91
N PHE A 16 1.69 20.27 -13.03
CA PHE A 16 0.50 19.70 -13.64
C PHE A 16 -0.03 18.57 -12.78
N LEU A 17 0.83 17.63 -12.36
CA LEU A 17 0.46 16.53 -11.48
C LEU A 17 -0.05 17.03 -10.13
N LEU A 18 0.63 18.02 -9.55
CA LEU A 18 0.20 18.65 -8.30
C LEU A 18 -1.20 19.27 -8.43
N THR A 19 -1.47 19.98 -9.52
CA THR A 19 -2.78 20.61 -9.76
C THR A 19 -3.88 19.56 -9.85
N VAL A 20 -3.65 18.49 -10.63
CA VAL A 20 -4.60 17.38 -10.75
C VAL A 20 -4.86 16.73 -9.38
N ALA A 21 -3.79 16.47 -8.60
CA ALA A 21 -3.92 15.89 -7.27
C ALA A 21 -4.72 16.79 -6.31
N LEU A 22 -4.48 18.10 -6.33
CA LEU A 22 -5.22 19.08 -5.51
C LEU A 22 -6.69 19.18 -5.93
N CYS A 23 -7.00 19.14 -7.23
CA CYS A 23 -8.37 19.11 -7.73
C CYS A 23 -9.10 17.85 -7.23
N LEU A 24 -8.47 16.67 -7.32
CA LEU A 24 -9.04 15.41 -6.82
C LEU A 24 -9.24 15.45 -5.30
N ALA A 25 -8.27 15.98 -4.55
CA ALA A 25 -8.38 16.14 -3.10
C ALA A 25 -9.51 17.11 -2.71
N GLY A 26 -9.66 18.23 -3.43
CA GLY A 26 -10.74 19.19 -3.23
C GLY A 26 -12.13 18.59 -3.52
N LEU A 27 -12.26 17.85 -4.63
CA LEU A 27 -13.48 17.10 -4.93
C LEU A 27 -13.78 16.06 -3.85
N GLY A 28 -12.77 15.32 -3.38
CA GLY A 28 -12.90 14.34 -2.29
C GLY A 28 -13.38 14.97 -0.99
N LEU A 29 -12.88 16.16 -0.63
CA LEU A 29 -13.37 16.92 0.53
C LEU A 29 -14.83 17.37 0.37
N GLY A 30 -15.22 17.81 -0.83
CA GLY A 30 -16.60 18.17 -1.14
C GLY A 30 -17.56 16.99 -1.01
N VAL A 31 -17.18 15.83 -1.57
CA VAL A 31 -17.93 14.57 -1.45
C VAL A 31 -18.02 14.15 0.02
N LEU A 32 -16.92 14.22 0.78
CA LEU A 32 -16.91 13.87 2.21
C LEU A 32 -17.87 14.77 3.00
N TYR A 33 -17.86 16.09 2.76
CA TYR A 33 -18.76 17.02 3.43
C TYR A 33 -20.23 16.67 3.17
N SER A 34 -20.56 16.34 1.91
CA SER A 34 -21.92 15.90 1.55
C SER A 34 -22.29 14.55 2.17
N ALA A 35 -21.40 13.56 2.16
CA ALA A 35 -21.66 12.21 2.65
C ALA A 35 -21.67 12.11 4.18
N SER A 36 -21.05 13.07 4.88
CA SER A 36 -20.96 13.10 6.34
C SER A 36 -22.04 13.96 7.00
N ASP A 37 -23.13 14.26 6.29
CA ASP A 37 -24.23 15.11 6.76
C ASP A 37 -23.73 16.48 7.25
N GLN A 38 -22.79 17.07 6.51
CA GLN A 38 -22.23 18.39 6.78
C GLN A 38 -21.47 18.51 8.11
N ASN A 39 -20.93 17.40 8.62
CA ASN A 39 -20.15 17.38 9.85
C ASN A 39 -18.82 18.14 9.71
N LEU A 40 -18.79 19.37 10.20
CA LEU A 40 -17.62 20.26 10.20
C LEU A 40 -16.40 19.66 10.91
N ALA A 41 -16.58 18.84 11.94
CA ALA A 41 -15.46 18.22 12.65
C ALA A 41 -14.76 17.17 11.79
N ARG A 42 -15.52 16.35 11.04
CA ARG A 42 -14.94 15.37 10.09
C ARG A 42 -14.26 16.06 8.93
N PHE A 43 -14.86 17.13 8.41
CA PHE A 43 -14.24 17.96 7.37
C PHE A 43 -12.91 18.56 7.83
N ALA A 44 -12.89 19.18 9.02
CA ALA A 44 -11.68 19.78 9.59
C ALA A 44 -10.59 18.73 9.84
N ALA A 45 -10.94 17.56 10.40
CA ALA A 45 -9.99 16.47 10.60
C ALA A 45 -9.38 15.98 9.28
N GLN A 46 -10.18 15.84 8.22
CA GLN A 46 -9.67 15.47 6.90
C GLN A 46 -8.79 16.57 6.28
N GLY A 47 -9.12 17.84 6.51
CA GLY A 47 -8.28 18.98 6.10
C GLY A 47 -6.90 18.95 6.76
N VAL A 48 -6.84 18.63 8.06
CA VAL A 48 -5.56 18.43 8.79
C VAL A 48 -4.78 17.25 8.21
N ASN A 49 -5.44 16.11 7.97
CA ASN A 49 -4.79 14.94 7.37
C ASN A 49 -4.22 15.25 5.99
N LEU A 50 -4.95 15.99 5.16
CA LEU A 50 -4.50 16.42 3.84
C LEU A 50 -3.30 17.37 3.95
N ALA A 51 -3.32 18.33 4.88
CA ALA A 51 -2.20 19.23 5.11
C ALA A 51 -0.93 18.48 5.54
N VAL A 52 -1.06 17.50 6.44
CA VAL A 52 0.05 16.63 6.85
C VAL A 52 0.56 15.80 5.67
N ALA A 53 -0.33 15.22 4.86
CA ALA A 53 0.06 14.45 3.68
C ALA A 53 0.81 15.31 2.63
N LEU A 54 0.35 16.54 2.37
CA LEU A 54 1.02 17.48 1.48
C LEU A 54 2.38 17.92 2.02
N ALA A 55 2.52 18.13 3.33
CA ALA A 55 3.80 18.43 3.95
C ALA A 55 4.79 17.27 3.82
N VAL A 56 4.36 16.03 4.09
CA VAL A 56 5.18 14.83 3.92
C VAL A 56 5.59 14.65 2.45
N MET A 57 4.64 14.81 1.51
CA MET A 57 4.91 14.76 0.07
C MET A 57 5.98 15.79 -0.32
N TRP A 58 5.84 17.04 0.15
CA TRP A 58 6.82 18.10 -0.14
C TRP A 58 8.21 17.77 0.42
N ILE A 59 8.31 17.25 1.64
CA ILE A 59 9.59 16.81 2.22
C ILE A 59 10.21 15.71 1.35
N VAL A 60 9.44 14.67 1.01
CA VAL A 60 9.93 13.52 0.23
C VAL A 60 10.33 13.93 -1.19
N ALA A 61 9.59 14.84 -1.82
CA ALA A 61 9.89 15.36 -3.16
C ALA A 61 11.24 16.06 -3.24
N ASN A 62 11.72 16.63 -2.12
CA ASN A 62 13.02 17.28 -2.03
C ASN A 62 14.17 16.33 -1.64
N LEU A 63 13.89 15.04 -1.40
CA LEU A 63 14.93 14.05 -1.11
C LEU A 63 15.58 13.55 -2.39
N SER A 64 16.91 13.45 -2.37
CA SER A 64 17.65 12.86 -3.49
C SER A 64 17.37 11.35 -3.62
N PRO A 65 17.41 10.79 -4.84
CA PRO A 65 17.27 9.34 -5.05
C PRO A 65 18.28 8.51 -4.24
N GLN A 66 19.50 9.03 -4.01
CA GLN A 66 20.50 8.37 -3.19
C GLN A 66 20.10 8.27 -1.72
N THR A 67 19.38 9.27 -1.21
CA THR A 67 18.85 9.24 0.16
C THR A 67 17.73 8.20 0.26
N LEU A 68 16.83 8.19 -0.71
CA LEU A 68 15.74 7.21 -0.77
C LEU A 68 16.29 5.77 -0.84
N LYS A 69 17.35 5.56 -1.64
CA LYS A 69 18.08 4.29 -1.71
C LYS A 69 18.64 3.85 -0.35
N ARG A 70 19.23 4.76 0.44
CA ARG A 70 19.77 4.43 1.77
C ARG A 70 18.69 4.03 2.77
N VAL A 71 17.49 4.61 2.62
CA VAL A 71 16.34 4.36 3.51
C VAL A 71 15.57 3.09 3.12
N ALA A 72 15.74 2.57 1.90
CA ALA A 72 15.06 1.37 1.39
C ALA A 72 15.08 0.18 2.37
N VAL A 73 16.29 -0.25 2.79
CA VAL A 73 16.46 -1.42 3.66
C VAL A 73 15.91 -1.16 5.07
N PRO A 74 16.26 -0.06 5.78
CA PRO A 74 15.67 0.25 7.07
C PRO A 74 14.14 0.35 7.03
N LEU A 75 13.57 0.97 6.00
CA LEU A 75 12.13 1.17 5.86
C LEU A 75 11.39 -0.16 5.68
N TYR A 76 11.95 -1.07 4.89
CA TYR A 76 11.39 -2.41 4.70
C TYR A 76 11.44 -3.22 5.99
N ILE A 77 12.60 -3.25 6.67
CA ILE A 77 12.75 -3.97 7.95
C ILE A 77 11.78 -3.41 8.99
N LEU A 78 11.71 -2.08 9.12
CA LEU A 78 10.76 -1.42 10.01
C LEU A 78 9.32 -1.81 9.67
N GLY A 79 8.94 -1.79 8.39
CA GLY A 79 7.61 -2.19 7.95
C GLY A 79 7.27 -3.64 8.29
N VAL A 80 8.21 -4.57 8.09
CA VAL A 80 8.02 -5.99 8.47
C VAL A 80 7.89 -6.13 9.99
N LEU A 81 8.72 -5.45 10.76
CA LEU A 81 8.64 -5.45 12.22
C LEU A 81 7.30 -4.88 12.71
N LEU A 82 6.80 -3.82 12.08
CA LEU A 82 5.48 -3.26 12.41
C LEU A 82 4.34 -4.21 12.04
N LEU A 83 4.43 -4.94 10.92
CA LEU A 83 3.45 -5.98 10.56
C LEU A 83 3.44 -7.14 11.56
N ILE A 84 4.62 -7.56 12.05
CA ILE A 84 4.74 -8.53 13.15
C ILE A 84 4.15 -7.94 14.43
N GLY A 85 4.45 -6.67 14.73
CA GLY A 85 3.88 -5.94 15.86
C GLY A 85 2.35 -5.92 15.84
N VAL A 86 1.74 -5.69 14.68
CA VAL A 86 0.28 -5.79 14.51
C VAL A 86 -0.24 -7.19 14.73
N ALA A 87 0.45 -8.23 14.23
CA ALA A 87 0.01 -9.61 14.48
C ALA A 87 -0.06 -9.93 15.98
N LEU A 88 0.91 -9.43 16.77
CA LEU A 88 1.02 -9.69 18.20
C LEU A 88 0.13 -8.76 19.06
N PHE A 89 0.16 -7.45 18.80
CA PHE A 89 -0.38 -6.40 19.67
C PHE A 89 -1.40 -5.48 18.98
N GLY A 90 -1.76 -5.76 17.73
CA GLY A 90 -2.68 -4.90 16.98
C GLY A 90 -4.09 -4.88 17.55
N ASP A 91 -4.78 -3.78 17.31
CA ASP A 91 -6.17 -3.59 17.70
C ASP A 91 -7.11 -4.29 16.72
N VAL A 92 -8.13 -4.95 17.27
CA VAL A 92 -9.18 -5.56 16.47
C VAL A 92 -10.24 -4.49 16.20
N VAL A 93 -10.27 -4.00 14.97
CA VAL A 93 -11.32 -3.11 14.48
C VAL A 93 -12.09 -3.87 13.41
N ASN A 94 -13.42 -3.91 13.48
CA ASN A 94 -14.24 -4.52 12.44
C ASN A 94 -13.88 -5.99 12.15
N GLY A 95 -13.49 -6.75 13.19
CA GLY A 95 -13.09 -8.16 13.07
C GLY A 95 -11.69 -8.38 12.47
N ALA A 96 -10.94 -7.33 12.14
CA ALA A 96 -9.59 -7.44 11.60
C ALA A 96 -8.55 -6.73 12.46
N ARG A 97 -7.40 -7.40 12.66
CA ARG A 97 -6.25 -6.85 13.40
C ARG A 97 -5.27 -6.20 12.43
N ARG A 98 -5.49 -4.93 12.12
CA ARG A 98 -4.72 -4.18 11.09
C ARG A 98 -4.05 -2.90 11.61
N TRP A 99 -4.51 -2.40 12.75
CA TRP A 99 -4.10 -1.11 13.29
C TRP A 99 -3.21 -1.31 14.51
N LEU A 100 -2.21 -0.45 14.65
CA LEU A 100 -1.37 -0.37 15.84
C LEU A 100 -1.57 0.99 16.49
N HIS A 101 -2.05 1.00 17.72
CA HIS A 101 -2.07 2.20 18.55
C HIS A 101 -0.64 2.57 19.01
N VAL A 102 -0.12 3.68 18.48
CA VAL A 102 1.18 4.27 18.91
C VAL A 102 0.99 5.36 19.98
N GLY A 103 -0.08 5.26 20.77
CA GLY A 103 -0.46 6.21 21.83
C GLY A 103 -1.14 7.49 21.32
N VAL A 104 -0.58 8.15 20.31
CA VAL A 104 -1.12 9.42 19.76
C VAL A 104 -2.08 9.20 18.60
N THR A 105 -1.82 8.19 17.78
CA THR A 105 -2.62 7.86 16.59
C THR A 105 -2.62 6.36 16.32
N ARG A 106 -3.47 5.94 15.38
CA ARG A 106 -3.47 4.57 14.83
C ARG A 106 -2.69 4.59 13.53
N ILE A 107 -1.71 3.70 13.40
CA ILE A 107 -0.97 3.51 12.16
C ILE A 107 -1.34 2.15 11.58
N GLN A 108 -1.52 2.10 10.27
CA GLN A 108 -1.70 0.87 9.52
C GLN A 108 -0.36 0.49 8.85
N PRO A 109 0.40 -0.49 9.35
CA PRO A 109 1.73 -0.80 8.82
C PRO A 109 1.74 -1.28 7.37
N SER A 110 0.64 -1.84 6.89
CA SER A 110 0.51 -2.27 5.50
C SER A 110 0.57 -1.08 4.51
N GLU A 111 0.16 0.12 4.94
CA GLU A 111 0.31 1.36 4.15
C GLU A 111 1.78 1.71 3.93
N LEU A 112 2.60 1.61 4.98
CA LEU A 112 4.05 1.81 4.88
C LEU A 112 4.68 0.79 3.92
N MET A 113 4.22 -0.46 3.98
CA MET A 113 4.76 -1.55 3.16
C MET A 113 4.50 -1.36 1.66
N LYS A 114 3.42 -0.67 1.27
CA LYS A 114 3.15 -0.33 -0.15
C LYS A 114 4.24 0.53 -0.76
N ILE A 115 4.95 1.33 0.03
CA ILE A 115 6.08 2.15 -0.41
C ILE A 115 7.40 1.41 -0.18
N ALA A 116 7.54 0.77 0.98
CA ALA A 116 8.79 0.12 1.39
C ALA A 116 9.17 -1.08 0.51
N LEU A 117 8.20 -1.90 0.10
CA LEU A 117 8.48 -3.10 -0.70
C LEU A 117 9.01 -2.75 -2.10
N PRO A 118 8.35 -1.93 -2.93
CA PRO A 118 8.90 -1.56 -4.23
C PRO A 118 10.28 -0.92 -4.12
N LEU A 119 10.49 -0.07 -3.11
CA LEU A 119 11.76 0.59 -2.87
C LEU A 119 12.87 -0.41 -2.48
N MET A 120 12.56 -1.40 -1.65
CA MET A 120 13.48 -2.49 -1.28
C MET A 120 13.84 -3.37 -2.47
N LEU A 121 12.86 -3.72 -3.30
CA LEU A 121 13.09 -4.50 -4.52
C LEU A 121 13.96 -3.73 -5.51
N ALA A 122 13.68 -2.44 -5.73
CA ALA A 122 14.49 -1.58 -6.58
C ALA A 122 15.94 -1.50 -6.07
N TRP A 123 16.14 -1.30 -4.76
CA TRP A 123 17.46 -1.33 -4.13
C TRP A 123 18.18 -2.67 -4.32
N TYR A 124 17.46 -3.78 -4.17
CA TYR A 124 18.03 -5.12 -4.30
C TYR A 124 18.50 -5.39 -5.74
N PHE A 125 17.67 -5.08 -6.73
CA PHE A 125 18.00 -5.32 -8.14
C PHE A 125 19.09 -4.39 -8.65
N GLU A 126 19.11 -3.12 -8.25
CA GLU A 126 20.20 -2.19 -8.58
C GLU A 126 21.56 -2.73 -8.07
N LYS A 127 21.59 -3.31 -6.87
CA LYS A 127 22.83 -3.85 -6.29
C LYS A 127 23.35 -5.10 -7.00
N HIS A 128 22.46 -5.87 -7.65
CA HIS A 128 22.79 -7.13 -8.32
C HIS A 128 22.72 -7.03 -9.85
N GLU A 129 22.54 -5.82 -10.41
CA GLU A 129 22.31 -5.58 -11.84
C GLU A 129 23.39 -6.23 -12.73
N ALA A 130 24.66 -6.14 -12.32
CA ALA A 130 25.79 -6.69 -13.07
C ALA A 130 25.83 -8.23 -13.13
N SER A 131 25.07 -8.93 -12.27
CA SER A 131 25.10 -10.39 -12.16
C SER A 131 23.73 -10.99 -11.88
N LEU A 132 22.67 -10.46 -12.52
CA LEU A 132 21.30 -10.96 -12.36
C LEU A 132 21.20 -12.45 -12.69
N ARG A 133 20.78 -13.25 -11.70
CA ARG A 133 20.58 -14.69 -11.79
C ARG A 133 19.16 -15.07 -11.37
N LEU A 134 18.74 -16.29 -11.70
CA LEU A 134 17.46 -16.85 -11.24
C LEU A 134 17.30 -16.83 -9.70
N ARG A 135 18.41 -16.90 -8.95
CA ARG A 135 18.41 -16.80 -7.49
C ARG A 135 17.93 -15.43 -7.00
N ASP A 136 18.20 -14.35 -7.74
CA ASP A 136 17.78 -13.00 -7.38
C ASP A 136 16.27 -12.84 -7.45
N PHE A 137 15.64 -13.47 -8.43
CA PHE A 137 14.18 -13.53 -8.52
C PHE A 137 13.57 -14.37 -7.39
N ALA A 138 14.25 -15.43 -6.93
CA ALA A 138 13.82 -16.19 -5.76
C ALA A 138 13.92 -15.37 -4.45
N VAL A 139 14.99 -14.58 -4.29
CA VAL A 139 15.13 -13.65 -3.15
C VAL A 139 14.06 -12.57 -3.21
N ALA A 140 13.79 -12.00 -4.38
CA ALA A 140 12.72 -11.03 -4.56
C ALA A 140 11.33 -11.61 -4.27
N ALA A 141 11.06 -12.85 -4.68
CA ALA A 141 9.84 -13.56 -4.32
C ALA A 141 9.71 -13.74 -2.80
N LEU A 142 10.80 -14.00 -2.09
CA LEU A 142 10.80 -14.05 -0.62
C LEU A 142 10.52 -12.67 0.00
N LEU A 143 11.15 -11.61 -0.50
CA LEU A 143 10.94 -10.23 -0.04
C LEU A 143 9.49 -9.78 -0.23
N ILE A 144 8.80 -10.25 -1.27
CA ILE A 144 7.37 -10.03 -1.48
C ILE A 144 6.54 -10.94 -0.56
N GLY A 145 6.89 -12.22 -0.50
CA GLY A 145 6.11 -13.25 0.20
C GLY A 145 6.01 -13.03 1.70
N VAL A 146 7.08 -12.57 2.35
CA VAL A 146 7.10 -12.31 3.81
C VAL A 146 6.02 -11.30 4.24
N PRO A 147 6.02 -10.05 3.74
CA PRO A 147 4.99 -9.09 4.12
C PRO A 147 3.60 -9.49 3.60
N MET A 148 3.51 -10.10 2.40
CA MET A 148 2.22 -10.56 1.87
C MET A 148 1.57 -11.59 2.81
N LEU A 149 2.34 -12.57 3.30
CA LEU A 149 1.82 -13.59 4.21
C LEU A 149 1.38 -12.97 5.54
N LEU A 150 2.14 -12.01 6.09
CA LEU A 150 1.76 -11.30 7.31
C LEU A 150 0.44 -10.53 7.14
N ILE A 151 0.24 -9.88 5.98
CA ILE A 151 -0.97 -9.11 5.70
C ILE A 151 -2.19 -10.02 5.46
N VAL A 152 -2.02 -11.15 4.76
CA VAL A 152 -3.10 -12.14 4.59
C VAL A 152 -3.58 -12.67 5.94
N ARG A 153 -2.69 -12.79 6.93
CA ARG A 153 -3.04 -13.16 8.31
C ARG A 153 -3.77 -12.06 9.09
N GLN A 154 -3.78 -10.82 8.60
CA GLN A 154 -4.50 -9.66 9.17
C GLN A 154 -5.90 -9.46 8.53
N PRO A 155 -6.55 -10.56 8.12
CA PRO A 155 -7.66 -10.55 7.17
C PRO A 155 -7.67 -9.54 6.01
N ASP A 156 -6.53 -9.04 5.51
CA ASP A 156 -6.50 -7.94 4.52
C ASP A 156 -6.08 -8.43 3.11
N LEU A 157 -6.99 -9.15 2.45
CA LEU A 157 -6.73 -9.69 1.11
C LEU A 157 -6.50 -8.60 0.05
N GLY A 158 -7.20 -7.47 0.17
CA GLY A 158 -7.09 -6.35 -0.77
C GLY A 158 -5.68 -5.75 -0.77
N THR A 159 -5.15 -5.47 0.42
CA THR A 159 -3.82 -4.89 0.55
C THR A 159 -2.72 -5.89 0.22
N ALA A 160 -2.89 -7.18 0.54
CA ALA A 160 -1.98 -8.23 0.10
C ALA A 160 -1.88 -8.31 -1.43
N LEU A 161 -3.02 -8.20 -2.14
CA LEU A 161 -3.05 -8.22 -3.60
C LEU A 161 -2.37 -6.97 -4.20
N LEU A 162 -2.63 -5.78 -3.67
CA LEU A 162 -1.97 -4.55 -4.10
C LEU A 162 -0.46 -4.62 -3.90
N LEU A 163 -0.02 -5.21 -2.80
CA LEU A 163 1.39 -5.39 -2.50
C LEU A 163 2.07 -6.42 -3.42
N ALA A 164 1.38 -7.52 -3.73
CA ALA A 164 1.84 -8.50 -4.71
C ALA A 164 1.94 -7.88 -6.12
N ALA A 165 0.95 -7.07 -6.52
CA ALA A 165 0.95 -6.38 -7.79
C ALA A 165 2.09 -5.35 -7.90
N SER A 166 2.35 -4.57 -6.84
CA SER A 166 3.46 -3.62 -6.84
C SER A 166 4.82 -4.32 -6.90
N GLY A 167 4.98 -5.44 -6.19
CA GLY A 167 6.17 -6.29 -6.28
C GLY A 167 6.36 -6.88 -7.68
N ALA A 168 5.29 -7.44 -8.28
CA ALA A 168 5.31 -8.00 -9.64
C ALA A 168 5.68 -6.94 -10.69
N TYR A 169 5.22 -5.70 -10.52
CA TYR A 169 5.60 -4.60 -11.38
C TYR A 169 7.11 -4.32 -11.33
N VAL A 170 7.72 -4.31 -10.14
CA VAL A 170 9.18 -4.15 -10.02
C VAL A 170 9.93 -5.36 -10.59
N LEU A 171 9.43 -6.59 -10.41
CA LEU A 171 10.03 -7.78 -11.04
C LEU A 171 10.03 -7.67 -12.56
N PHE A 172 8.94 -7.18 -13.15
CA PHE A 172 8.85 -6.93 -14.59
C PHE A 172 9.90 -5.90 -15.05
N LEU A 173 10.01 -4.78 -14.33
CA LEU A 173 11.01 -3.73 -14.63
C LEU A 173 12.45 -4.23 -14.46
N ALA A 174 12.70 -5.16 -13.54
CA ALA A 174 13.99 -5.81 -13.36
C ALA A 174 14.35 -6.83 -14.48
N GLY A 175 13.46 -7.04 -15.46
CA GLY A 175 13.70 -7.88 -16.63
C GLY A 175 13.03 -9.26 -16.56
N LEU A 176 12.16 -9.54 -15.57
CA LEU A 176 11.39 -10.78 -15.57
C LEU A 176 10.38 -10.76 -16.71
N SER A 177 10.36 -11.81 -17.54
CA SER A 177 9.44 -11.87 -18.67
C SER A 177 7.98 -11.80 -18.20
N TRP A 178 7.16 -10.99 -18.89
CA TRP A 178 5.73 -10.86 -18.60
C TRP A 178 5.00 -12.21 -18.64
N LYS A 179 5.48 -13.14 -19.47
CA LYS A 179 4.98 -14.52 -19.56
C LYS A 179 5.09 -15.26 -18.24
N VAL A 180 6.19 -15.12 -17.51
CA VAL A 180 6.35 -15.77 -16.19
C VAL A 180 5.35 -15.17 -15.20
N ILE A 181 5.20 -13.85 -15.19
CA ILE A 181 4.28 -13.15 -14.29
C ILE A 181 2.83 -13.56 -14.56
N THR A 182 2.40 -13.57 -15.83
CA THR A 182 1.05 -13.98 -16.19
C THR A 182 0.82 -15.46 -15.97
N THR A 183 1.80 -16.33 -16.22
CA THR A 183 1.69 -17.76 -15.93
C THR A 183 1.52 -18.01 -14.43
N LEU A 184 2.30 -17.33 -13.58
CA LEU A 184 2.15 -17.42 -12.13
C LEU A 184 0.82 -16.85 -11.64
N GLY A 185 0.36 -15.74 -12.21
CA GLY A 185 -0.95 -15.15 -11.90
C GLY A 185 -2.09 -16.08 -12.27
N LEU A 186 -2.05 -16.68 -13.46
CA LEU A 186 -3.04 -17.64 -13.92
C LEU A 186 -3.00 -18.94 -13.11
N ALA A 187 -1.82 -19.45 -12.76
CA ALA A 187 -1.68 -20.61 -11.89
C ALA A 187 -2.28 -20.35 -10.50
N THR A 188 -2.03 -19.16 -9.94
CA THR A 188 -2.62 -18.73 -8.66
C THR A 188 -4.15 -18.68 -8.77
N ALA A 189 -4.69 -18.05 -9.81
CA ALA A 189 -6.13 -17.99 -10.06
C ALA A 189 -6.75 -19.39 -10.25
N ALA A 190 -6.09 -20.26 -11.01
CA ALA A 190 -6.53 -21.64 -11.25
C ALA A 190 -6.50 -22.49 -9.98
N SER A 191 -5.67 -22.14 -8.98
CA SER A 191 -5.66 -22.80 -7.67
C SER A 191 -6.78 -22.35 -6.73
N LEU A 192 -7.51 -21.27 -7.03
CA LEU A 192 -8.58 -20.74 -6.17
C LEU A 192 -9.67 -21.78 -5.82
N PRO A 193 -10.16 -22.64 -6.74
CA PRO A 193 -11.13 -23.67 -6.40
C PRO A 193 -10.60 -24.70 -5.38
N LEU A 194 -9.29 -25.00 -5.42
CA LEU A 194 -8.63 -25.88 -4.45
C LEU A 194 -8.46 -25.20 -3.09
N LEU A 195 -8.30 -23.88 -3.09
CA LEU A 195 -8.18 -23.07 -1.88
C LEU A 195 -9.54 -22.75 -1.24
N TRP A 196 -10.64 -22.82 -1.99
CA TRP A 196 -12.00 -22.55 -1.53
C TRP A 196 -12.41 -23.21 -0.19
N PRO A 197 -12.16 -24.52 0.03
CA PRO A 197 -12.46 -25.14 1.33
C PRO A 197 -11.56 -24.65 2.47
N LEU A 198 -10.35 -24.16 2.16
CA LEU A 198 -9.38 -23.62 3.12
C LEU A 198 -9.63 -22.15 3.48
N LEU A 199 -10.50 -21.46 2.71
CA LEU A 199 -10.87 -20.08 3.00
C LEU A 199 -11.74 -20.03 4.26
N HIS A 200 -11.49 -19.01 5.09
CA HIS A 200 -12.34 -18.68 6.22
C HIS A 200 -13.71 -18.20 5.73
N ASP A 201 -14.74 -18.34 6.58
CA ASP A 201 -16.12 -17.96 6.23
C ASP A 201 -16.20 -16.51 5.74
N TYR A 202 -15.54 -15.57 6.43
CA TYR A 202 -15.51 -14.16 6.03
C TYR A 202 -14.86 -13.93 4.65
N GLN A 203 -13.89 -14.78 4.24
CA GLN A 203 -13.22 -14.67 2.94
C GLN A 203 -14.16 -15.14 1.83
N ARG A 204 -14.88 -16.24 2.08
CA ARG A 204 -15.89 -16.76 1.14
C ARG A 204 -17.03 -15.77 0.96
N GLU A 205 -17.53 -15.22 2.06
CA GLU A 205 -18.61 -14.24 2.05
C GLU A 205 -18.23 -12.99 1.25
N ARG A 206 -17.02 -12.44 1.43
CA ARG A 206 -16.54 -11.31 0.60
C ARG A 206 -16.48 -11.63 -0.89
N ILE A 207 -16.07 -12.84 -1.28
CA ILE A 207 -16.03 -13.25 -2.69
C ILE A 207 -17.46 -13.40 -3.24
N LEU A 208 -18.37 -13.99 -2.47
CA LEU A 208 -19.76 -14.19 -2.87
C LEU A 208 -20.51 -12.86 -2.99
N THR A 209 -20.31 -11.92 -2.07
CA THR A 209 -20.89 -10.58 -2.12
C THR A 209 -20.33 -9.75 -3.28
N LEU A 210 -19.06 -9.95 -3.67
CA LEU A 210 -18.50 -9.33 -4.87
C LEU A 210 -19.19 -9.82 -6.15
N LEU A 211 -19.48 -11.12 -6.24
CA LEU A 211 -20.13 -11.75 -7.40
C LEU A 211 -21.64 -11.50 -7.44
N ASP A 212 -22.27 -11.43 -6.26
CA ASP A 212 -23.69 -11.16 -6.09
C ASP A 212 -23.89 -10.12 -4.97
N PRO A 213 -23.90 -8.83 -5.33
CA PRO A 213 -24.09 -7.74 -4.37
C PRO A 213 -25.44 -7.81 -3.65
N MET A 214 -26.43 -8.54 -4.17
CA MET A 214 -27.77 -8.64 -3.60
C MET A 214 -27.85 -9.66 -2.45
N ARG A 215 -26.79 -10.44 -2.21
CA ARG A 215 -26.71 -11.41 -1.11
C ARG A 215 -26.54 -10.79 0.27
N ASP A 216 -26.01 -9.57 0.34
CA ASP A 216 -25.89 -8.81 1.59
C ASP A 216 -26.62 -7.46 1.45
N PRO A 217 -27.97 -7.46 1.47
CA PRO A 217 -28.77 -6.25 1.28
C PRO A 217 -28.66 -5.26 2.46
N LEU A 218 -28.07 -5.66 3.59
CA LEU A 218 -27.84 -4.81 4.76
C LEU A 218 -26.39 -4.31 4.86
N GLY A 219 -25.49 -4.76 3.97
CA GLY A 219 -24.10 -4.30 3.90
C GLY A 219 -23.25 -4.67 5.12
N ALA A 220 -23.62 -5.71 5.88
CA ALA A 220 -22.90 -6.14 7.08
C ALA A 220 -21.47 -6.65 6.77
N GLY A 221 -21.16 -6.96 5.50
CA GLY A 221 -19.84 -7.32 5.01
C GLY A 221 -18.87 -6.15 4.80
N TYR A 222 -19.35 -4.89 4.84
CA TYR A 222 -18.51 -3.69 4.81
C TYR A 222 -18.09 -3.28 6.23
N HIS A 223 -17.15 -4.06 6.77
CA HIS A 223 -16.42 -3.78 8.01
C HIS A 223 -14.90 -3.78 7.72
#